data_AF-A0A433QGE7-F1
#
_entry.id   AF-A0A433QGE7-F1
#
_cell.length_a   1.000
_cell.length_b   1.000
_cell.length_c   1.000
_cell.angle_alpha   90.00
_cell.angle_beta   90.00
_cell.angle_gamma   90.00
#
_symmetry.space_group_name_H-M   'P 1'
#
loop_
_entity.id
_entity.type
_entity.pdbx_description
1 polymer ?
#
loop_
_entity_poly.entity_id
_entity_poly.type
_entity_poly.pdbx_seq_one_letter_code
_entity_poly.pdbx_strand_id
1 'polypeptide(L)'
;MDGGQVQATRAREISFSVSPRERRTAQPPHFFFFFVFDPPDREPFHTMPIEKSHHHRPTGLKQTNKAFKSKHASKGLLKDRSKGKVNRVAPKNQVPKGRTTKADRRNAAKLLQQKKREELVRSNRLFEGRHGAPKIVAVVPLCPDVDAEAAISHLYSSIGEDLPTRAGLSVLDADRFKQKIQFVPLRRNFIDVIDAFKVADFAILLMSAEVEVDKFGLLCLSAIQHQGLVSVVPVVQHLEKVTQKLRPSVRKSLVSFTKQFFPEEDKLLAIDNEADAVNILRHISEQRPKPLAWRDQHPYLVAESVTFRPNDATEGSTGTLEVTGYARGLPFNANRLVHLQNFGDFQVKQV
;
A
#
# COMPACT_ATOMS: atom_id res chain seq x y z
N MET A 1 24.70 9.82 5.68
CA MET A 1 25.26 8.70 6.45
C MET A 1 24.52 8.77 7.77
N ASP A 2 23.45 8.03 8.02
CA ASP A 2 23.26 6.59 7.82
C ASP A 2 21.88 6.27 7.23
N GLY A 3 21.87 5.53 6.12
CA GLY A 3 20.69 4.88 5.59
C GLY A 3 20.62 3.46 6.15
N GLY A 4 19.90 3.28 7.26
CA GLY A 4 19.65 1.96 7.84
C GLY A 4 19.09 1.02 6.77
N GLN A 5 19.87 0.00 6.43
CA GLN A 5 19.43 -1.07 5.54
C GLN A 5 18.29 -1.83 6.24
N VAL A 6 17.05 -1.61 5.81
CA VAL A 6 15.96 -2.55 6.11
C VAL A 6 16.17 -3.75 5.18
N GLN A 7 16.99 -4.70 5.62
CA GLN A 7 17.05 -6.03 5.02
C GLN A 7 15.79 -6.79 5.46
N ALA A 8 15.21 -7.59 4.57
CA ALA A 8 14.23 -8.59 4.95
C ALA A 8 14.94 -9.64 5.82
N THR A 9 14.96 -9.42 7.13
CA THR A 9 15.50 -10.39 8.07
C THR A 9 14.53 -11.55 8.12
N ARG A 10 14.94 -12.73 7.60
CA ARG A 10 14.29 -13.99 7.93
C ARG A 10 14.38 -14.14 9.45
N ALA A 11 13.27 -13.97 10.16
CA ALA A 11 13.24 -14.13 11.61
C ALA A 11 13.65 -15.57 11.90
N ARG A 12 14.79 -15.75 12.56
CA ARG A 12 15.26 -17.04 13.01
C ARG A 12 14.67 -17.21 14.41
N GLU A 13 13.52 -17.88 14.47
CA GLU A 13 12.97 -18.45 15.70
C GLU A 13 12.37 -17.40 16.67
N ILE A 14 11.10 -17.03 16.45
CA ILE A 14 10.34 -16.27 17.45
C ILE A 14 9.74 -17.28 18.42
N SER A 15 10.13 -17.22 19.69
CA SER A 15 9.65 -18.11 20.75
C SER A 15 8.68 -17.40 21.68
N PHE A 16 7.48 -17.95 21.86
CA PHE A 16 6.43 -17.42 22.76
C PHE A 16 6.33 -18.28 24.01
N SER A 17 6.17 -17.68 25.19
CA SER A 17 5.79 -18.42 26.40
C SER A 17 4.28 -18.29 26.63
N VAL A 18 3.54 -19.40 26.57
CA VAL A 18 2.10 -19.41 26.85
C VAL A 18 1.88 -19.71 28.34
N SER A 19 1.26 -18.80 29.09
CA SER A 19 0.76 -19.04 30.45
C SER A 19 -0.69 -18.56 30.55
N PRO A 20 -1.65 -19.40 31.01
CA PRO A 20 -3.00 -18.94 31.29
C PRO A 20 -3.00 -18.22 32.63
N ARG A 21 -3.36 -16.93 32.68
CA ARG A 21 -3.76 -16.31 33.95
C ARG A 21 -4.90 -15.31 33.81
N GLU A 22 -5.98 -15.70 34.49
CA GLU A 22 -7.12 -14.97 35.05
C GLU A 22 -7.49 -13.59 34.51
N ARG A 23 -8.71 -13.56 33.97
CA ARG A 23 -9.51 -12.37 33.66
C ARG A 23 -9.54 -11.43 34.87
N ARG A 24 -9.06 -10.21 34.69
CA ARG A 24 -9.47 -9.07 35.51
C ARG A 24 -10.42 -8.20 34.71
N THR A 25 -11.63 -8.10 35.24
CA THR A 25 -12.69 -7.17 34.83
C THR A 25 -12.19 -5.73 34.89
N ALA A 26 -12.25 -5.02 33.76
CA ALA A 26 -12.21 -3.56 33.74
C ALA A 26 -13.26 -3.05 32.74
N GLN A 27 -14.19 -2.25 33.23
CA GLN A 27 -15.23 -1.58 32.47
C GLN A 27 -14.64 -0.59 31.45
N PRO A 28 -15.37 -0.28 30.35
CA PRO A 28 -14.85 0.54 29.26
C PRO A 28 -14.89 2.04 29.60
N PRO A 29 -13.90 2.86 29.21
CA PRO A 29 -14.12 4.28 29.09
C PRO A 29 -14.90 4.57 27.80
N HIS A 30 -16.09 5.14 27.96
CA HIS A 30 -16.81 5.83 26.90
C HIS A 30 -15.90 6.89 26.27
N PHE A 31 -15.49 6.68 25.02
CA PHE A 31 -14.95 7.73 24.16
C PHE A 31 -15.95 8.04 23.05
N PHE A 32 -16.71 9.10 23.28
CA PHE A 32 -17.46 9.80 22.25
C PHE A 32 -16.46 10.43 21.26
N PHE A 33 -16.45 9.96 20.01
CA PHE A 33 -15.82 10.69 18.91
C PHE A 33 -16.80 11.75 18.41
N PHE A 34 -16.54 13.01 18.77
CA PHE A 34 -17.11 14.16 18.06
C PHE A 34 -16.37 14.29 16.73
N PHE A 35 -17.04 13.96 15.62
CA PHE A 35 -16.59 14.36 14.28
C PHE A 35 -16.94 15.84 14.09
N VAL A 36 -15.94 16.72 14.09
CA VAL A 36 -16.07 18.04 13.47
C VAL A 36 -15.91 17.84 11.97
N PHE A 37 -17.03 17.89 11.26
CA PHE A 37 -17.11 17.89 9.81
C PHE A 37 -16.79 19.32 9.32
N ASP A 38 -15.62 19.53 8.72
CA ASP A 38 -15.41 20.73 7.89
C ASP A 38 -15.94 20.43 6.48
N PRO A 39 -16.94 21.20 5.98
CA PRO A 39 -17.48 21.00 4.65
C PRO A 39 -16.53 21.55 3.57
N PRO A 40 -16.45 20.92 2.38
CA PRO A 40 -15.71 21.48 1.24
C PRO A 40 -16.51 22.62 0.60
N ASP A 41 -15.91 23.80 0.54
CA ASP A 41 -16.44 24.97 -0.16
C ASP A 41 -16.75 24.64 -1.63
N ARG A 42 -18.04 24.72 -1.96
CA ARG A 42 -18.57 24.85 -3.32
C ARG A 42 -18.50 26.32 -3.72
N GLU A 43 -17.75 26.64 -4.76
CA GLU A 43 -17.88 27.91 -5.48
C GLU A 43 -18.65 27.68 -6.80
N PRO A 44 -19.70 28.47 -7.09
CA PRO A 44 -20.55 28.32 -8.27
C PRO A 44 -19.99 29.00 -9.53
N PHE A 45 -20.30 28.42 -10.68
CA PHE A 45 -20.18 29.09 -11.97
C PHE A 45 -21.25 30.18 -12.11
N HIS A 46 -20.84 31.45 -12.20
CA HIS A 46 -21.58 32.41 -13.02
C HIS A 46 -20.65 33.47 -13.64
N THR A 47 -20.75 33.58 -14.96
CA THR A 47 -19.96 34.43 -15.84
C THR A 47 -20.53 35.84 -15.89
N MET A 48 -19.69 36.85 -15.62
CA MET A 48 -19.90 38.22 -16.12
C MET A 48 -18.65 38.67 -16.90
N PRO A 49 -18.78 39.43 -17.99
CA PRO A 49 -17.66 39.84 -18.82
C PRO A 49 -16.80 40.86 -18.08
N ILE A 50 -15.52 40.52 -17.88
CA ILE A 50 -14.51 41.45 -17.38
C ILE A 50 -14.22 42.45 -18.51
N GLU A 51 -14.55 43.73 -18.28
CA GLU A 51 -14.04 44.83 -19.10
C GLU A 51 -12.51 44.73 -19.18
N LYS A 52 -11.98 44.65 -20.40
CA LYS A 52 -10.54 44.71 -20.64
C LYS A 52 -10.04 46.10 -20.23
N SER A 53 -9.49 46.22 -19.04
CA SER A 53 -8.62 47.34 -18.73
C SER A 53 -7.42 47.28 -19.68
N HIS A 54 -7.31 48.27 -20.55
CA HIS A 54 -6.15 48.45 -21.42
C HIS A 54 -4.94 48.84 -20.57
N HIS A 55 -4.24 47.84 -20.01
CA HIS A 55 -2.93 48.06 -19.44
C HIS A 55 -1.94 48.20 -20.59
N HIS A 56 -1.46 49.42 -20.83
CA HIS A 56 -0.31 49.66 -21.69
C HIS A 56 0.87 48.84 -21.16
N ARG A 57 1.20 47.75 -21.85
CA ARG A 57 2.47 47.05 -21.67
C ARG A 57 3.57 48.04 -22.01
N PRO A 58 4.47 48.41 -21.08
CA PRO A 58 5.62 49.23 -21.44
C PRO A 58 6.45 48.42 -22.43
N THR A 59 6.51 48.91 -23.66
CA THR A 59 7.33 48.35 -24.74
C THR A 59 8.80 48.40 -24.32
N GLY A 60 9.61 47.47 -24.86
CA GLY A 60 10.97 47.14 -24.41
C GLY A 60 12.05 48.20 -24.55
N LEU A 61 11.70 49.48 -24.68
CA LEU A 61 12.62 50.62 -24.59
C LEU A 61 12.38 51.33 -23.25
N LYS A 62 13.10 50.88 -22.23
CA LYS A 62 13.18 51.60 -20.94
C LYS A 62 13.87 52.95 -21.17
N GLN A 63 13.10 54.00 -21.45
CA GLN A 63 13.60 55.36 -21.36
C GLN A 63 13.78 55.69 -19.87
N THR A 64 14.99 55.48 -19.36
CA THR A 64 15.38 56.02 -18.05
C THR A 64 15.57 57.51 -18.23
N ASN A 65 14.62 58.33 -17.74
CA ASN A 65 14.84 59.78 -17.67
C ASN A 65 16.17 60.03 -16.96
N LYS A 66 17.06 60.80 -17.60
CA LYS A 66 18.37 61.12 -17.04
C LYS A 66 18.17 61.71 -15.64
N ALA A 67 18.84 61.14 -14.63
CA ALA A 67 18.82 61.71 -13.30
C ALA A 67 19.30 63.16 -13.37
N PHE A 68 18.54 64.09 -12.76
CA PHE A 68 18.88 65.49 -12.73
C PHE A 68 20.23 65.65 -12.00
N LYS A 69 21.30 65.89 -12.76
CA LYS A 69 22.62 66.18 -12.20
C LYS A 69 22.64 67.65 -11.77
N SER A 70 22.08 67.96 -10.60
CA SER A 70 22.37 69.27 -10.01
C SER A 70 23.86 69.30 -9.69
N LYS A 71 24.63 70.16 -10.36
CA LYS A 71 26.08 70.33 -10.14
C LYS A 71 26.42 70.75 -8.70
N HIS A 72 25.42 71.20 -7.94
CA HIS A 72 25.55 71.59 -6.54
C HIS A 72 24.59 70.78 -5.67
N ALA A 73 25.08 70.37 -4.49
CA ALA A 73 24.26 69.73 -3.47
C ALA A 73 23.15 70.71 -3.03
N SER A 74 21.91 70.24 -2.95
CA SER A 74 20.80 71.07 -2.48
C SER A 74 21.07 71.54 -1.04
N LYS A 75 20.59 72.74 -0.69
CA LYS A 75 20.82 73.37 0.63
C LYS A 75 20.39 72.48 1.80
N GLY A 76 19.40 71.61 1.59
CA GLY A 76 18.97 70.58 2.55
C GLY A 76 20.02 69.48 2.76
N LEU A 77 20.66 69.00 1.69
CA LEU A 77 21.70 67.97 1.73
C LEU A 77 22.96 68.42 2.48
N LEU A 78 23.35 69.69 2.32
CA LEU A 78 24.46 70.30 3.08
C LEU A 78 24.11 70.47 4.57
N LYS A 79 22.86 70.82 4.89
CA LYS A 79 22.37 70.97 6.26
C LYS A 79 22.26 69.61 6.98
N ASP A 80 21.89 68.56 6.26
CA ASP A 80 21.84 67.21 6.83
C ASP A 80 23.24 66.62 7.04
N ARG A 81 24.18 66.93 6.14
CA ARG A 81 25.59 66.56 6.29
C ARG A 81 26.28 67.31 7.43
N SER A 82 26.00 68.60 7.61
CA SER A 82 26.55 69.39 8.73
C SER A 82 26.01 68.97 10.09
N LYS A 83 24.81 68.37 10.14
CA LYS A 83 24.23 67.74 11.34
C LYS A 83 24.81 66.36 11.66
N GLY A 84 25.83 65.90 10.94
CA GLY A 84 26.50 64.62 11.20
C GLY A 84 25.66 63.38 10.92
N LYS A 85 24.51 63.51 10.25
CA LYS A 85 23.68 62.34 9.86
C LYS A 85 24.36 61.57 8.73
N VAL A 86 25.11 60.55 9.10
CA VAL A 86 25.52 59.49 8.18
C VAL A 86 24.31 58.62 7.86
N ASN A 87 23.90 58.57 6.59
CA ASN A 87 22.94 57.59 6.11
C ASN A 87 23.57 56.20 6.26
N ARG A 88 23.31 55.53 7.39
CA ARG A 88 23.55 54.09 7.54
C ARG A 88 22.63 53.39 6.56
N VAL A 89 23.17 52.99 5.41
CA VAL A 89 22.48 52.07 4.52
C VAL A 89 22.41 50.74 5.27
N ALA A 90 21.24 50.42 5.82
CA ALA A 90 21.00 49.11 6.41
C ALA A 90 21.43 48.04 5.38
N PRO A 91 22.19 47.01 5.76
CA PRO A 91 22.55 45.96 4.81
C PRO A 91 21.25 45.38 4.27
N LYS A 92 21.02 45.54 2.96
CA LYS A 92 19.91 44.91 2.24
C LYS A 92 20.18 43.40 2.16
N ASN A 93 20.20 42.71 3.31
CA ASN A 93 19.95 41.28 3.36
C ASN A 93 18.44 41.04 3.27
N GLN A 94 17.80 41.64 2.28
CA GLN A 94 16.54 41.14 1.78
C GLN A 94 16.93 40.01 0.85
N VAL A 95 17.05 38.78 1.37
CA VAL A 95 16.97 37.59 0.52
C VAL A 95 15.71 37.80 -0.33
N PRO A 96 15.81 37.92 -1.66
CA PRO A 96 14.66 38.25 -2.48
C PRO A 96 13.66 37.09 -2.38
N LYS A 97 12.71 37.23 -1.45
CA LYS A 97 11.58 36.30 -1.29
C LYS A 97 10.85 36.27 -2.63
N GLY A 98 10.88 35.13 -3.30
CA GLY A 98 10.00 34.84 -4.43
C GLY A 98 10.60 34.90 -5.84
N ARG A 99 11.92 35.08 -6.03
CA ARG A 99 12.54 34.89 -7.35
C ARG A 99 13.32 33.58 -7.41
N THR A 100 12.60 32.47 -7.55
CA THR A 100 13.22 31.21 -7.99
C THR A 100 13.66 31.41 -9.43
N THR A 101 14.94 31.21 -9.71
CA THR A 101 15.41 31.23 -11.09
C THR A 101 14.82 30.03 -11.86
N LYS A 102 14.82 30.10 -13.19
CA LYS A 102 14.43 28.93 -14.02
C LYS A 102 15.29 27.70 -13.68
N ALA A 103 16.55 27.91 -13.31
CA ALA A 103 17.46 26.85 -12.86
C ALA A 103 17.01 26.27 -11.51
N ASP A 104 16.65 27.11 -10.54
CA ASP A 104 16.18 26.65 -9.22
C ASP A 104 14.88 25.85 -9.34
N ARG A 105 13.96 26.28 -10.20
CA ARG A 105 12.73 25.52 -10.50
C ARG A 105 13.03 24.14 -11.09
N ARG A 106 13.99 24.07 -12.01
CA ARG A 106 14.40 22.79 -12.64
C ARG A 106 15.08 21.88 -11.61
N ASN A 107 15.94 22.43 -10.75
CA ASN A 107 16.61 21.69 -9.69
C ASN A 107 15.62 21.18 -8.64
N ALA A 108 14.67 22.01 -8.21
CA ALA A 108 13.61 21.60 -7.28
C ALA A 108 12.76 20.47 -7.86
N ALA A 109 12.38 20.55 -9.15
CA ALA A 109 11.66 19.47 -9.83
C ALA A 109 12.48 18.17 -9.90
N LYS A 110 13.79 18.27 -10.18
CA LYS A 110 14.71 17.12 -10.21
C LYS A 110 14.84 16.46 -8.83
N LEU A 111 15.00 17.25 -7.77
CA LEU A 111 15.07 16.74 -6.39
C LEU A 111 13.76 16.04 -5.99
N LEU A 112 12.61 16.61 -6.35
CA LEU A 112 11.31 16.01 -6.09
C LEU A 112 11.13 14.70 -6.85
N GLN A 113 11.54 14.64 -8.12
CA GLN A 113 11.54 13.42 -8.92
C GLN A 113 12.44 12.34 -8.30
N GLN A 114 13.65 12.72 -7.88
CA GLN A 114 14.59 11.81 -7.24
C GLN A 114 14.02 11.26 -5.93
N LYS A 115 13.45 12.13 -5.08
CA LYS A 115 12.80 11.72 -3.82
C LYS A 115 11.67 10.71 -4.06
N LYS A 116 10.80 10.97 -5.05
CA LYS A 116 9.72 10.04 -5.42
C LYS A 116 10.25 8.70 -5.94
N ARG A 117 11.31 8.72 -6.74
CA ARG A 117 11.95 7.49 -7.24
C ARG A 117 12.57 6.69 -6.09
N GLU A 118 13.28 7.33 -5.17
CA GLU A 118 13.88 6.69 -4.01
C GLU A 118 12.82 6.07 -3.10
N GLU A 119 11.68 6.74 -2.90
CA GLU A 119 10.55 6.22 -2.14
C GLU A 119 9.94 4.96 -2.78
N LEU A 120 9.75 4.96 -4.12
CA LEU A 120 9.26 3.80 -4.86
C LEU A 120 10.23 2.61 -4.78
N VAL A 121 11.53 2.86 -4.96
CA VAL A 121 12.55 1.79 -4.83
C VAL A 121 12.58 1.24 -3.41
N ARG A 122 12.49 2.12 -2.39
CA ARG A 122 12.48 1.70 -0.99
C ARG A 122 11.28 0.82 -0.65
N SER A 123 10.10 1.11 -1.20
CA SER A 123 8.91 0.29 -0.97
C SER A 123 9.00 -1.09 -1.63
N ASN A 124 9.63 -1.18 -2.80
CA ASN A 124 9.72 -2.44 -3.54
C ASN A 124 10.85 -3.35 -3.04
N ARG A 125 11.87 -2.76 -2.41
CA ARG A 125 13.04 -3.48 -1.87
C ARG A 125 12.68 -4.64 -0.93
N LEU A 126 11.54 -4.59 -0.24
CA LEU A 126 11.08 -5.69 0.63
C LEU A 126 10.87 -7.01 -0.13
N PHE A 127 10.39 -6.92 -1.38
CA PHE A 127 10.04 -8.07 -2.21
C PHE A 127 11.17 -8.44 -3.19
N GLU A 128 12.13 -7.56 -3.40
CA GLU A 128 13.22 -7.75 -4.36
C GLU A 128 14.42 -8.52 -3.76
N GLY A 129 14.98 -9.44 -4.56
CA GLY A 129 16.24 -10.12 -4.28
C GLY A 129 16.10 -11.58 -3.81
N ARG A 130 17.24 -12.26 -3.66
CA ARG A 130 17.30 -13.70 -3.31
C ARG A 130 16.64 -14.05 -1.97
N HIS A 131 16.63 -13.09 -1.05
CA HIS A 131 16.03 -13.17 0.28
C HIS A 131 14.82 -12.24 0.45
N GLY A 132 14.22 -11.78 -0.67
CA GLY A 132 13.00 -10.98 -0.62
C GLY A 132 11.85 -11.74 0.04
N ALA A 133 10.99 -11.02 0.75
CA ALA A 133 9.80 -11.58 1.36
C ALA A 133 8.78 -11.94 0.25
N PRO A 134 8.10 -13.09 0.32
CA PRO A 134 7.14 -13.48 -0.72
C PRO A 134 5.90 -12.56 -0.71
N LYS A 135 5.29 -12.25 -1.85
CA LYS A 135 4.00 -11.53 -1.84
C LYS A 135 2.89 -12.49 -1.40
N ILE A 136 2.11 -12.11 -0.39
CA ILE A 136 1.05 -12.98 0.12
C ILE A 136 -0.21 -12.79 -0.72
N VAL A 137 -0.68 -13.87 -1.34
CA VAL A 137 -1.84 -13.87 -2.21
C VAL A 137 -2.92 -14.76 -1.61
N ALA A 138 -4.02 -14.16 -1.17
CA ALA A 138 -5.21 -14.90 -0.74
C ALA A 138 -6.02 -15.34 -1.95
N VAL A 139 -6.34 -16.63 -2.07
CA VAL A 139 -7.14 -17.16 -3.18
C VAL A 139 -8.53 -17.48 -2.66
N VAL A 140 -9.54 -16.74 -3.13
CA VAL A 140 -10.87 -16.69 -2.53
C VAL A 140 -11.92 -17.23 -3.50
N PRO A 141 -12.55 -18.38 -3.20
CA PRO A 141 -13.64 -18.91 -4.00
C PRO A 141 -14.95 -18.15 -3.70
N LEU A 142 -15.45 -17.36 -4.64
CA LEU A 142 -16.74 -16.66 -4.52
C LEU A 142 -17.94 -17.54 -4.91
N CYS A 143 -17.74 -18.45 -5.85
CA CYS A 143 -18.75 -19.41 -6.33
C CYS A 143 -18.51 -20.81 -5.72
N PRO A 144 -19.55 -21.65 -5.56
CA PRO A 144 -19.43 -22.93 -4.86
C PRO A 144 -18.76 -24.00 -5.72
N ASP A 145 -18.84 -23.84 -7.04
CA ASP A 145 -18.26 -24.70 -8.07
C ASP A 145 -16.75 -24.44 -8.31
N VAL A 146 -16.22 -23.37 -7.73
CA VAL A 146 -14.84 -22.92 -7.94
C VAL A 146 -13.90 -23.56 -6.92
N ASP A 147 -12.77 -24.07 -7.40
CA ASP A 147 -11.73 -24.64 -6.56
C ASP A 147 -10.47 -23.75 -6.54
N ALA A 148 -10.06 -23.37 -5.33
CA ALA A 148 -8.87 -22.58 -5.06
C ALA A 148 -7.58 -23.39 -5.26
N GLU A 149 -7.60 -24.69 -4.96
CA GLU A 149 -6.41 -25.54 -5.11
C GLU A 149 -6.13 -25.85 -6.59
N ALA A 150 -7.16 -26.15 -7.37
CA ALA A 150 -7.05 -26.25 -8.83
C ALA A 150 -6.54 -24.95 -9.46
N ALA A 151 -7.07 -23.78 -9.04
CA ALA A 151 -6.56 -22.48 -9.48
C ALA A 151 -5.05 -22.33 -9.25
N ILE A 152 -4.59 -22.62 -8.03
CA ILE A 152 -3.16 -22.52 -7.70
C ILE A 152 -2.37 -23.51 -8.56
N SER A 153 -2.85 -24.74 -8.74
CA SER A 153 -2.19 -25.75 -9.58
C SER A 153 -2.00 -25.26 -11.03
N HIS A 154 -3.00 -24.60 -11.61
CA HIS A 154 -2.88 -23.98 -12.94
C HIS A 154 -1.86 -22.83 -13.00
N LEU A 155 -1.72 -22.06 -11.92
CA LEU A 155 -0.70 -21.01 -11.84
C LEU A 155 0.71 -21.62 -11.80
N TYR A 156 0.92 -22.70 -11.06
CA TYR A 156 2.18 -23.43 -11.01
C TYR A 156 2.52 -24.04 -12.39
N SER A 157 1.55 -24.74 -13.00
CA SER A 157 1.75 -25.36 -14.32
C SER A 157 2.08 -24.32 -15.42
N SER A 158 1.55 -23.11 -15.32
CA SER A 158 1.84 -22.02 -16.28
C SER A 158 3.31 -21.57 -16.29
N ILE A 159 4.06 -21.83 -15.20
CA ILE A 159 5.50 -21.58 -15.12
C ILE A 159 6.31 -22.86 -15.36
N GLY A 160 5.66 -24.03 -15.39
CA GLY A 160 6.30 -25.34 -15.50
C GLY A 160 6.87 -25.85 -14.18
N GLU A 161 6.35 -25.37 -13.05
CA GLU A 161 6.64 -25.91 -11.73
C GLU A 161 5.48 -26.78 -11.24
N ASP A 162 5.79 -27.79 -10.43
CA ASP A 162 4.78 -28.63 -9.80
C ASP A 162 4.37 -28.06 -8.44
N LEU A 163 3.09 -28.21 -8.09
CA LEU A 163 2.61 -27.83 -6.77
C LEU A 163 3.32 -28.69 -5.70
N PRO A 164 3.93 -28.08 -4.66
CA PRO A 164 4.56 -28.85 -3.60
C PRO A 164 3.52 -29.71 -2.88
N THR A 165 3.85 -30.97 -2.59
CA THR A 165 2.97 -31.96 -1.94
C THR A 165 2.52 -31.56 -0.53
N ARG A 166 3.09 -30.49 0.05
CA ARG A 166 2.75 -30.03 1.38
C ARG A 166 1.39 -29.33 1.38
N ALA A 167 0.42 -29.92 2.05
CA ALA A 167 -0.89 -29.31 2.24
C ALA A 167 -0.77 -27.94 2.93
N GLY A 168 -1.29 -26.88 2.28
CA GLY A 168 -1.39 -25.54 2.84
C GLY A 168 -0.64 -24.45 2.06
N LEU A 169 0.06 -23.59 2.79
CA LEU A 169 0.76 -22.41 2.26
C LEU A 169 1.83 -22.84 1.24
N SER A 170 1.62 -22.47 -0.02
CA SER A 170 2.50 -22.83 -1.12
C SER A 170 3.28 -21.61 -1.57
N VAL A 171 4.62 -21.69 -1.55
CA VAL A 171 5.50 -20.60 -2.00
C VAL A 171 6.03 -20.93 -3.39
N LEU A 172 5.60 -20.14 -4.37
CA LEU A 172 6.06 -20.18 -5.75
C LEU A 172 7.25 -19.24 -5.90
N ASP A 173 8.39 -19.75 -6.38
CA ASP A 173 9.53 -18.91 -6.75
C ASP A 173 9.44 -18.59 -8.24
N ALA A 174 8.81 -17.46 -8.57
CA ALA A 174 8.61 -17.09 -9.96
C ALA A 174 9.90 -16.48 -10.53
N ASP A 175 10.87 -17.32 -10.86
CA ASP A 175 12.24 -16.92 -11.24
C ASP A 175 12.24 -16.02 -12.49
N ARG A 176 11.30 -16.26 -13.42
CA ARG A 176 11.03 -15.40 -14.59
C ARG A 176 10.76 -13.94 -14.19
N PHE A 177 10.07 -13.72 -13.08
CA PHE A 177 9.70 -12.40 -12.56
C PHE A 177 10.61 -11.93 -11.41
N LYS A 178 11.54 -12.77 -10.95
CA LYS A 178 12.45 -12.51 -9.82
C LYS A 178 11.71 -12.12 -8.54
N GLN A 179 10.57 -12.74 -8.30
CA GLN A 179 9.69 -12.48 -7.17
C GLN A 179 9.18 -13.80 -6.61
N LYS A 180 9.06 -13.87 -5.27
CA LYS A 180 8.44 -15.01 -4.59
C LYS A 180 6.99 -14.67 -4.29
N ILE A 181 6.11 -15.65 -4.45
CA ILE A 181 4.66 -15.49 -4.23
C ILE A 181 4.21 -16.61 -3.30
N GLN A 182 3.53 -16.24 -2.21
CA GLN A 182 2.97 -17.19 -1.26
C GLN A 182 1.46 -17.23 -1.44
N PHE A 183 0.94 -18.36 -1.92
CA PHE A 183 -0.49 -18.57 -2.07
C PHE A 183 -1.09 -19.12 -0.77
N VAL A 184 -2.22 -18.52 -0.38
CA VAL A 184 -3.06 -18.96 0.73
C VAL A 184 -4.37 -19.48 0.13
N PRO A 185 -4.52 -20.81 -0.07
CA PRO A 185 -5.80 -21.37 -0.51
C PRO A 185 -6.83 -21.20 0.60
N LEU A 186 -7.94 -20.54 0.30
CA LEU A 186 -9.04 -20.35 1.26
C LEU A 186 -10.20 -21.26 0.91
N ARG A 187 -10.80 -21.82 1.96
CA ARG A 187 -12.09 -22.50 1.85
C ARG A 187 -13.23 -21.49 1.96
N ARG A 188 -14.45 -21.91 1.63
CA ARG A 188 -15.66 -21.10 1.78
C ARG A 188 -16.08 -20.97 3.25
N ASN A 189 -15.21 -20.40 4.08
CA ASN A 189 -15.47 -20.03 5.47
C ASN A 189 -15.26 -18.53 5.62
N PHE A 190 -16.27 -17.82 6.11
CA PHE A 190 -16.26 -16.37 6.21
C PHE A 190 -15.11 -15.85 7.10
N ILE A 191 -14.88 -16.49 8.26
CA ILE A 191 -13.86 -16.03 9.21
C ILE A 191 -12.46 -16.20 8.63
N ASP A 192 -12.18 -17.34 8.01
CA ASP A 192 -10.87 -17.63 7.40
C ASP A 192 -10.56 -16.65 6.25
N VAL A 193 -11.57 -16.29 5.46
CA VAL A 193 -11.43 -15.28 4.40
C VAL A 193 -11.04 -13.93 5.01
N ILE A 194 -11.82 -13.43 5.98
CA ILE A 194 -11.56 -12.13 6.60
C ILE A 194 -10.22 -12.09 7.32
N ASP A 195 -9.82 -13.17 7.99
CA ASP A 195 -8.52 -13.29 8.66
C ASP A 195 -7.36 -13.31 7.64
N ALA A 196 -7.50 -14.01 6.52
CA ALA A 196 -6.49 -14.00 5.47
C ALA A 196 -6.35 -12.63 4.80
N PHE A 197 -7.46 -11.92 4.57
CA PHE A 197 -7.44 -10.57 4.00
C PHE A 197 -6.77 -9.53 4.91
N LYS A 198 -6.74 -9.74 6.24
CA LYS A 198 -5.95 -8.89 7.16
C LYS A 198 -4.47 -8.88 6.80
N VAL A 199 -3.96 -9.98 6.28
CA VAL A 199 -2.53 -10.21 6.11
C VAL A 199 -2.09 -10.27 4.64
N ALA A 200 -3.04 -10.50 3.72
CA ALA A 200 -2.76 -10.61 2.30
C ALA A 200 -2.32 -9.29 1.66
N ASP A 201 -1.32 -9.36 0.78
CA ASP A 201 -0.87 -8.23 -0.05
C ASP A 201 -1.70 -8.11 -1.34
N PHE A 202 -2.13 -9.26 -1.86
CA PHE A 202 -3.02 -9.39 -3.00
C PHE A 202 -4.13 -10.40 -2.70
N ALA A 203 -5.26 -10.25 -3.38
CA ALA A 203 -6.34 -11.23 -3.33
C ALA A 203 -6.79 -11.61 -4.74
N ILE A 204 -6.85 -12.90 -5.02
CA ILE A 204 -7.46 -13.45 -6.23
C ILE A 204 -8.92 -13.75 -5.92
N LEU A 205 -9.82 -13.05 -6.59
CA LEU A 205 -11.26 -13.31 -6.51
C LEU A 205 -11.63 -14.30 -7.61
N LEU A 206 -11.83 -15.56 -7.22
CA LEU A 206 -12.21 -16.59 -8.16
C LEU A 206 -13.73 -16.61 -8.34
N MET A 207 -14.16 -16.43 -9.59
CA MET A 207 -15.56 -16.47 -10.03
C MET A 207 -15.75 -17.61 -11.04
N SER A 208 -16.95 -18.18 -11.10
CA SER A 208 -17.31 -19.15 -12.15
C SER A 208 -17.95 -18.42 -13.34
N ALA A 209 -17.73 -18.95 -14.54
CA ALA A 209 -18.45 -18.51 -15.75
C ALA A 209 -19.85 -19.15 -15.87
N GLU A 210 -20.11 -20.24 -15.15
CA GLU A 210 -21.37 -20.99 -15.20
C GLU A 210 -22.31 -20.62 -14.05
N VAL A 211 -21.75 -20.47 -12.86
CA VAL A 211 -22.51 -20.24 -11.61
C VAL A 211 -22.30 -18.82 -11.12
N GLU A 212 -23.40 -18.11 -10.83
CA GLU A 212 -23.37 -16.76 -10.27
C GLU A 212 -22.79 -16.74 -8.85
N VAL A 213 -22.44 -15.53 -8.37
CA VAL A 213 -21.90 -15.35 -7.03
C VAL A 213 -23.02 -15.44 -6.00
N ASP A 214 -22.89 -16.40 -5.07
CA ASP A 214 -23.86 -16.61 -4.01
C ASP A 214 -23.91 -15.45 -3.00
N LYS A 215 -24.94 -15.46 -2.16
CA LYS A 215 -25.05 -14.61 -0.96
C LYS A 215 -23.81 -14.65 -0.07
N PHE A 216 -23.16 -15.82 0.05
CA PHE A 216 -21.92 -15.98 0.80
C PHE A 216 -20.77 -15.16 0.18
N GLY A 217 -20.61 -15.23 -1.16
CA GLY A 217 -19.60 -14.45 -1.87
C GLY A 217 -19.86 -12.95 -1.74
N LEU A 218 -21.12 -12.52 -1.87
CA LEU A 218 -21.52 -11.12 -1.67
C LEU A 218 -21.22 -10.62 -0.26
N LEU A 219 -21.45 -11.45 0.77
CA LEU A 219 -21.14 -11.14 2.16
C LEU A 219 -19.62 -10.96 2.36
N CYS A 220 -18.82 -11.88 1.81
CA CYS A 220 -17.36 -11.79 1.85
C CYS A 220 -16.87 -10.49 1.19
N LEU A 221 -17.33 -10.20 -0.03
CA LEU A 221 -16.97 -8.97 -0.76
C LEU A 221 -17.31 -7.70 0.01
N SER A 222 -18.53 -7.65 0.58
CA SER A 222 -18.98 -6.51 1.39
C SER A 222 -18.10 -6.34 2.62
N ALA A 223 -17.77 -7.43 3.33
CA ALA A 223 -16.93 -7.36 4.52
C ALA A 223 -15.49 -6.94 4.21
N ILE A 224 -14.88 -7.45 3.14
CA ILE A 224 -13.55 -7.05 2.66
C ILE A 224 -13.52 -5.55 2.35
N GLN A 225 -14.56 -5.04 1.67
CA GLN A 225 -14.66 -3.62 1.32
C GLN A 225 -14.67 -2.71 2.56
N HIS A 226 -15.36 -3.11 3.63
CA HIS A 226 -15.43 -2.33 4.88
C HIS A 226 -14.19 -2.48 5.75
N GLN A 227 -13.49 -3.61 5.69
CA GLN A 227 -12.28 -3.88 6.46
C GLN A 227 -11.05 -3.12 5.93
N GLY A 228 -10.95 -2.99 4.61
CA GLY A 228 -9.86 -2.30 3.93
C GLY A 228 -9.48 -2.97 2.62
N LEU A 229 -9.24 -2.15 1.60
CA LEU A 229 -8.98 -2.64 0.24
C LEU A 229 -7.53 -3.12 0.10
N VAL A 230 -7.39 -4.42 -0.13
CA VAL A 230 -6.16 -5.06 -0.65
C VAL A 230 -6.13 -4.90 -2.18
N SER A 231 -4.97 -5.06 -2.82
CA SER A 231 -4.91 -5.17 -4.29
C SER A 231 -5.63 -6.45 -4.75
N VAL A 232 -6.60 -6.32 -5.65
CA VAL A 232 -7.49 -7.43 -6.04
C VAL A 232 -7.27 -7.79 -7.49
N VAL A 233 -7.26 -9.08 -7.80
CA VAL A 233 -7.18 -9.60 -9.17
C VAL A 233 -8.43 -10.45 -9.43
N PRO A 234 -9.40 -9.97 -10.23
CA PRO A 234 -10.57 -10.77 -10.57
C PRO A 234 -10.20 -11.83 -11.60
N VAL A 235 -10.52 -13.08 -11.27
CA VAL A 235 -10.17 -14.26 -12.06
C VAL A 235 -11.41 -15.13 -12.29
N VAL A 236 -11.55 -15.66 -13.49
CA VAL A 236 -12.65 -16.55 -13.88
C VAL A 236 -12.17 -17.97 -14.16
N GLN A 237 -12.93 -18.95 -13.66
CA GLN A 237 -12.83 -20.38 -13.98
C GLN A 237 -13.99 -20.83 -14.86
N HIS A 238 -13.79 -21.98 -15.53
CA HIS A 238 -14.81 -22.65 -16.34
C HIS A 238 -15.28 -21.85 -17.57
N LEU A 239 -14.43 -20.96 -18.07
CA LEU A 239 -14.80 -20.14 -19.23
C LEU A 239 -14.87 -20.97 -20.51
N GLU A 240 -14.12 -22.08 -20.58
CA GLU A 240 -14.12 -22.99 -21.73
C GLU A 240 -15.44 -23.72 -21.91
N LYS A 241 -16.13 -24.05 -20.80
CA LYS A 241 -17.43 -24.75 -20.83
C LYS A 241 -18.55 -23.89 -21.45
N VAL A 242 -18.41 -22.57 -21.39
CA VAL A 242 -19.35 -21.63 -22.02
C VAL A 242 -19.13 -21.57 -23.54
N THR A 243 -20.23 -21.59 -24.31
CA THR A 243 -20.23 -21.42 -25.76
C THR A 243 -19.42 -20.21 -26.20
N GLN A 244 -18.51 -20.39 -27.17
CA GLN A 244 -17.55 -19.36 -27.60
C GLN A 244 -18.18 -18.01 -27.96
N LYS A 245 -19.39 -18.01 -28.55
CA LYS A 245 -20.14 -16.79 -28.89
C LYS A 245 -20.58 -15.98 -27.66
N LEU A 246 -20.85 -16.63 -26.54
CA LEU A 246 -21.34 -16.00 -25.30
C LEU A 246 -20.20 -15.54 -24.38
N ARG A 247 -18.99 -16.09 -24.53
CA ARG A 247 -17.82 -15.77 -23.68
C ARG A 247 -17.54 -14.25 -23.55
N PRO A 248 -17.60 -13.42 -24.61
CA PRO A 248 -17.39 -11.97 -24.47
C PRO A 248 -18.47 -11.29 -23.62
N SER A 249 -19.73 -11.74 -23.74
CA SER A 249 -20.85 -11.23 -22.96
C SER A 249 -20.69 -11.56 -21.48
N VAL A 250 -20.34 -12.82 -21.18
CA VAL A 250 -20.08 -13.29 -19.80
C VAL A 250 -18.92 -12.52 -19.17
N ARG A 251 -17.79 -12.36 -19.90
CA ARG A 251 -16.66 -11.56 -19.42
C ARG A 251 -17.08 -10.12 -19.11
N LYS A 252 -17.86 -9.48 -19.98
CA LYS A 252 -18.35 -8.11 -19.75
C LYS A 252 -19.25 -8.02 -18.52
N SER A 253 -20.13 -9.01 -18.33
CA SER A 253 -21.00 -9.10 -17.16
C SER A 253 -20.19 -9.22 -15.86
N LEU A 254 -19.23 -10.15 -15.81
CA LEU A 254 -18.36 -10.37 -14.65
C LEU A 254 -17.48 -9.15 -14.35
N VAL A 255 -16.93 -8.49 -15.36
CA VAL A 255 -16.20 -7.21 -15.16
C VAL A 255 -17.13 -6.14 -14.58
N SER A 256 -18.35 -6.03 -15.09
CA SER A 256 -19.34 -5.08 -14.54
C SER A 256 -19.68 -5.39 -13.08
N PHE A 257 -19.79 -6.66 -12.72
CA PHE A 257 -20.01 -7.11 -11.35
C PHE A 257 -18.83 -6.74 -10.44
N THR A 258 -17.58 -7.04 -10.86
CA THR A 258 -16.40 -6.68 -10.07
C THR A 258 -16.30 -5.17 -9.84
N LYS A 259 -16.61 -4.36 -10.87
CA LYS A 259 -16.57 -2.89 -10.78
C LYS A 259 -17.50 -2.30 -9.73
N GLN A 260 -18.58 -2.99 -9.38
CA GLN A 260 -19.49 -2.55 -8.31
C GLN A 260 -18.78 -2.49 -6.96
N PHE A 261 -17.83 -3.39 -6.72
CA PHE A 261 -17.06 -3.48 -5.47
C PHE A 261 -15.67 -2.85 -5.59
N PHE A 262 -15.01 -3.02 -6.73
CA PHE A 262 -13.65 -2.55 -7.00
C PHE A 262 -13.61 -1.74 -8.31
N PRO A 263 -13.83 -0.42 -8.26
CA PRO A 263 -13.90 0.42 -9.47
C PRO A 263 -12.59 0.54 -10.25
N GLU A 264 -11.45 0.25 -9.62
CA GLU A 264 -10.13 0.34 -10.24
C GLU A 264 -9.81 -0.86 -11.16
N GLU A 265 -10.49 -1.99 -10.98
CA GLU A 265 -10.19 -3.22 -11.71
C GLU A 265 -11.07 -3.37 -12.95
N ASP A 266 -10.46 -3.19 -14.13
CA ASP A 266 -11.14 -3.25 -15.43
C ASP A 266 -10.96 -4.59 -16.17
N LYS A 267 -10.03 -5.43 -15.72
CA LYS A 267 -9.56 -6.60 -16.46
C LYS A 267 -9.91 -7.88 -15.73
N LEU A 268 -10.64 -8.77 -16.40
CA LEU A 268 -10.90 -10.13 -15.95
C LEU A 268 -9.95 -11.09 -16.65
N LEU A 269 -9.23 -11.91 -15.88
CA LEU A 269 -8.29 -12.90 -16.39
C LEU A 269 -8.88 -14.31 -16.24
N ALA A 270 -8.72 -15.17 -17.24
CA ALA A 270 -9.19 -16.55 -17.16
C ALA A 270 -8.04 -17.45 -16.72
N ILE A 271 -8.23 -18.26 -15.68
CA ILE A 271 -7.16 -19.13 -15.18
C ILE A 271 -6.95 -20.37 -16.05
N ASP A 272 -8.01 -20.79 -16.75
CA ASP A 272 -7.99 -21.94 -17.66
C ASP A 272 -7.03 -21.72 -18.86
N ASN A 273 -6.78 -20.46 -19.22
CA ASN A 273 -5.86 -20.09 -20.29
C ASN A 273 -4.47 -19.84 -19.74
N GLU A 274 -3.49 -20.64 -20.15
CA GLU A 274 -2.08 -20.53 -19.70
C GLU A 274 -1.50 -19.12 -19.91
N ALA A 275 -1.82 -18.46 -21.03
CA ALA A 275 -1.33 -17.12 -21.31
C ALA A 275 -1.88 -16.09 -20.30
N ASP A 276 -3.14 -16.25 -19.88
CA ASP A 276 -3.77 -15.40 -18.88
C ASP A 276 -3.26 -15.73 -17.47
N ALA A 277 -2.99 -17.00 -17.15
CA ALA A 277 -2.34 -17.43 -15.92
C ALA A 277 -0.96 -16.77 -15.73
N VAL A 278 -0.11 -16.75 -16.77
CA VAL A 278 1.17 -16.05 -16.75
C VAL A 278 0.97 -14.53 -16.58
N ASN A 279 -0.09 -13.95 -17.15
CA ASN A 279 -0.41 -12.54 -16.97
C ASN A 279 -0.87 -12.22 -15.54
N ILE A 280 -1.61 -13.13 -14.87
CA ILE A 280 -1.96 -13.01 -13.43
C ILE A 280 -0.67 -12.94 -12.60
N LEU A 281 0.26 -13.87 -12.82
CA LEU A 281 1.52 -13.93 -12.08
C LEU A 281 2.40 -12.71 -12.34
N ARG A 282 2.45 -12.25 -13.59
CA ARG A 282 3.14 -11.00 -13.94
C ARG A 282 2.52 -9.80 -13.21
N HIS A 283 1.19 -9.70 -13.21
CA HIS A 283 0.47 -8.59 -12.59
C HIS A 283 0.76 -8.53 -11.08
N ILE A 284 0.66 -9.66 -10.38
CA ILE A 284 0.98 -9.77 -8.95
C ILE A 284 2.46 -9.43 -8.69
N SER A 285 3.36 -9.87 -9.58
CA SER A 285 4.81 -9.65 -9.42
C SER A 285 5.22 -8.20 -9.65
N GLU A 286 4.65 -7.52 -10.64
CA GLU A 286 5.01 -6.16 -11.03
C GLU A 286 4.27 -5.10 -10.20
N GLN A 287 3.01 -5.36 -9.84
CA GLN A 287 2.21 -4.40 -9.12
C GLN A 287 2.69 -4.28 -7.68
N ARG A 288 2.66 -3.05 -7.16
CA ARG A 288 2.89 -2.78 -5.74
C ARG A 288 1.58 -3.04 -4.97
N PRO A 289 1.62 -3.77 -3.85
CA PRO A 289 0.44 -3.94 -3.01
C PRO A 289 0.02 -2.59 -2.41
N LYS A 290 -1.30 -2.38 -2.33
CA LYS A 290 -1.86 -1.20 -1.68
C LYS A 290 -1.54 -1.23 -0.17
N PRO A 291 -1.00 -0.14 0.40
CA PRO A 291 -0.70 -0.11 1.83
C PRO A 291 -1.99 -0.03 2.64
N LEU A 292 -2.05 -0.80 3.72
CA LEU A 292 -3.16 -0.78 4.68
C LEU A 292 -2.66 -0.09 5.94
N ALA A 293 -3.13 1.14 6.17
CA ALA A 293 -2.57 2.01 7.21
C ALA A 293 -2.54 1.36 8.60
N TRP A 294 -3.62 0.69 9.01
CA TRP A 294 -3.68 0.03 10.33
C TRP A 294 -2.79 -1.22 10.39
N ARG A 295 -2.59 -1.93 9.28
CA ARG A 295 -1.76 -3.14 9.23
C ARG A 295 -0.28 -2.79 9.23
N ASP A 296 0.13 -1.87 8.38
CA ASP A 296 1.53 -1.52 8.16
C ASP A 296 2.13 -0.75 9.34
N GLN A 297 1.28 -0.15 10.21
CA GLN A 297 1.67 0.48 11.48
C GLN A 297 1.97 -0.53 12.60
N HIS A 298 1.73 -1.83 12.40
CA HIS A 298 1.99 -2.87 13.39
C HIS A 298 2.93 -3.93 12.81
N PRO A 299 3.80 -4.56 13.64
CA PRO A 299 4.55 -5.73 13.21
C PRO A 299 3.59 -6.91 13.01
N TYR A 300 3.65 -7.57 11.87
CA TYR A 300 2.87 -8.78 11.60
C TYR A 300 3.71 -9.82 10.84
N LEU A 301 3.30 -11.08 10.93
CA LEU A 301 4.02 -12.22 10.34
C LEU A 301 3.02 -13.33 10.00
N VAL A 302 3.21 -13.95 8.83
CA VAL A 302 2.55 -15.21 8.47
C VAL A 302 3.47 -16.36 8.84
N ALA A 303 2.96 -17.32 9.59
CA ALA A 303 3.71 -18.49 10.01
C ALA A 303 3.87 -19.48 8.85
N GLU A 304 5.11 -19.84 8.52
CA GLU A 304 5.45 -20.87 7.53
C GLU A 304 5.74 -22.22 8.19
N SER A 305 6.38 -22.17 9.35
CA SER A 305 6.65 -23.32 10.18
C SER A 305 6.35 -22.97 11.63
N VAL A 306 5.65 -23.88 12.29
CA VAL A 306 5.27 -23.76 13.69
C VAL A 306 5.76 -25.02 14.38
N THR A 307 6.54 -24.85 15.44
CA THR A 307 7.06 -25.94 16.24
C THR A 307 6.76 -25.63 17.70
N PHE A 308 6.15 -26.58 18.41
CA PHE A 308 5.82 -26.40 19.82
C PHE A 308 6.78 -27.22 20.67
N ARG A 309 7.52 -26.55 21.56
CA ARG A 309 8.40 -27.19 22.55
C ARG A 309 7.73 -27.13 23.93
N PRO A 310 7.23 -28.24 24.49
CA PRO A 310 6.65 -28.24 25.82
C PRO A 310 7.74 -27.96 26.88
N ASN A 311 7.40 -27.22 27.94
CA ASN A 311 8.30 -27.00 29.08
C ASN A 311 8.00 -28.05 30.17
N ASP A 312 8.71 -29.18 30.13
CA ASP A 312 8.77 -30.26 31.12
C ASP A 312 7.45 -30.94 31.59
N ALA A 313 7.62 -32.19 32.03
CA ALA A 313 6.63 -33.27 32.16
C ALA A 313 5.63 -33.13 33.33
N THR A 314 5.13 -31.93 33.61
CA THR A 314 4.03 -31.73 34.56
C THR A 314 2.76 -31.40 33.79
N GLU A 315 1.72 -32.19 34.02
CA GLU A 315 0.40 -32.15 33.38
C GLU A 315 -0.24 -30.74 33.48
N GLY A 316 0.08 -29.84 32.54
CA GLY A 316 -0.35 -28.44 32.64
C GLY A 316 0.04 -27.51 31.49
N SER A 317 -0.37 -27.86 30.27
CA SER A 317 -0.73 -27.01 29.10
C SER A 317 0.18 -25.85 28.62
N THR A 318 1.36 -25.64 29.18
CA THR A 318 2.21 -24.49 28.85
C THR A 318 3.48 -24.93 28.12
N GLY A 319 3.87 -24.16 27.11
CA GLY A 319 5.05 -24.46 26.31
C GLY A 319 5.50 -23.27 25.49
N THR A 320 6.60 -23.50 24.80
CA THR A 320 7.24 -22.51 23.95
C THR A 320 6.84 -22.74 22.49
N LEU A 321 6.13 -21.78 21.90
CA LEU A 321 5.76 -21.85 20.48
C LEU A 321 6.84 -21.15 19.66
N GLU A 322 7.50 -21.89 18.78
CA GLU A 322 8.49 -21.40 17.82
C GLU A 322 7.81 -21.16 16.48
N VAL A 323 7.75 -19.90 16.07
CA VAL A 323 7.15 -19.50 14.80
C VAL A 323 8.23 -18.96 13.88
N THR A 324 8.32 -19.53 12.69
CA THR A 324 9.21 -19.07 11.62
C THR A 324 8.39 -18.48 10.49
N GLY A 325 8.79 -17.29 10.03
CA GLY A 325 8.17 -16.63 8.88
C GLY A 325 8.85 -15.31 8.54
N TYR A 326 8.25 -14.55 7.64
CA TYR A 326 8.75 -13.24 7.20
C TYR A 326 8.08 -12.13 8.01
N ALA A 327 8.88 -11.33 8.71
CA ALA A 327 8.41 -10.15 9.41
C ALA A 327 8.04 -9.02 8.43
N ARG A 328 6.89 -8.39 8.64
CA ARG A 328 6.35 -7.29 7.81
C ARG A 328 5.80 -6.16 8.67
N GLY A 329 5.62 -5.01 8.04
CA GLY A 329 5.19 -3.77 8.70
C GLY A 329 6.33 -3.16 9.50
N LEU A 330 6.09 -2.85 10.76
CA LEU A 330 7.11 -2.38 11.69
C LEU A 330 8.01 -3.53 12.19
N PRO A 331 9.22 -3.24 12.71
CA PRO A 331 10.06 -4.27 13.32
C PRO A 331 9.42 -4.84 14.59
N PHE A 332 9.57 -6.15 14.79
CA PHE A 332 9.18 -6.83 16.02
C PHE A 332 10.06 -6.38 17.20
N ASN A 333 9.47 -6.39 18.39
CA ASN A 333 10.16 -6.06 19.63
C ASN A 333 9.79 -7.10 20.69
N ALA A 334 10.79 -7.77 21.28
CA ALA A 334 10.59 -8.81 22.28
C ALA A 334 9.87 -8.31 23.55
N ASN A 335 9.96 -7.02 23.86
CA ASN A 335 9.28 -6.42 25.01
C ASN A 335 7.80 -6.14 24.76
N ARG A 336 7.31 -6.27 23.52
CA ARG A 336 5.90 -6.08 23.18
C ARG A 336 5.16 -7.41 23.16
N LEU A 337 3.88 -7.37 23.49
CA LEU A 337 2.98 -8.50 23.34
C LEU A 337 2.72 -8.78 21.86
N VAL A 338 2.47 -10.05 21.56
CA VAL A 338 2.01 -10.51 20.24
C VAL A 338 0.63 -11.11 20.39
N HIS A 339 -0.29 -10.68 19.54
CA HIS A 339 -1.62 -11.25 19.45
C HIS A 339 -1.62 -12.40 18.44
N LEU A 340 -2.01 -13.60 18.87
CA LEU A 340 -2.32 -14.71 17.98
C LEU A 340 -3.82 -14.71 17.73
N GLN A 341 -4.19 -14.59 16.45
CA GLN A 341 -5.58 -14.56 16.02
C GLN A 341 -6.31 -15.80 16.53
N ASN A 342 -7.46 -15.59 17.20
CA ASN A 342 -8.31 -16.64 17.82
C ASN A 342 -7.73 -17.31 19.09
N PHE A 343 -6.52 -16.95 19.53
CA PHE A 343 -5.91 -17.50 20.76
C PHE A 343 -5.69 -16.44 21.86
N GLY A 344 -5.46 -15.18 21.48
CA GLY A 344 -5.28 -14.06 22.42
C GLY A 344 -3.85 -13.50 22.43
N ASP A 345 -3.51 -12.79 23.51
CA ASP A 345 -2.25 -12.07 23.65
C ASP A 345 -1.20 -12.88 24.41
N PHE A 346 0.03 -12.91 23.89
CA PHE A 346 1.14 -13.67 24.45
C PHE A 346 2.41 -12.82 24.55
N GLN A 347 3.26 -13.15 25.51
CA GLN A 347 4.56 -12.52 25.67
C GLN A 347 5.61 -13.24 24.82
N VAL A 348 6.46 -12.44 24.16
CA VAL A 348 7.59 -12.94 23.38
C VAL A 348 8.78 -13.15 24.30
N LYS A 349 9.40 -14.34 24.22
CA LYS A 349 10.61 -14.66 24.97
C LYS A 349 11.85 -14.27 24.16
N GLN A 350 11.84 -14.56 22.85
CA GLN A 350 12.94 -14.28 21.92
C GLN A 350 12.39 -14.04 20.51
N VAL A 351 13.06 -13.17 19.72
CA VAL A 351 12.72 -12.83 18.32
C VAL A 351 13.89 -13.16 17.39
#